data_AF-A0A2M7U3R1-F1
#
_entry.id   AF-A0A2M7U3R1-F1
#
_cell.length_a   1.000
_cell.length_b   1.000
_cell.length_c   1.000
_cell.angle_alpha   90.00
_cell.angle_beta   90.00
_cell.angle_gamma   90.00
#
_symmetry.space_group_name_H-M   'P 1'
#
loop_
_entity.id
_entity.type
_entity.pdbx_description
1 polymer ?
#
loop_
_entity_poly.entity_id
_entity_poly.type
_entity_poly.pdbx_seq_one_letter_code
_entity_poly.pdbx_strand_id
1 'polypeptide(L)'
;MKCYNCDKGIMFGRSHTHHRGVAGGRWKKRAPKTQKLFYPNLQPVMILENGKDVRVRLCTKCIKRIKKDTTDGVKPFLMLKHVPNITPKTVEKIEVEEKDKKLTKKVKKPTKKS
;
A
#
# COMPACT_ATOMS: atom_id res chain seq x y z
N MET A 1 -13.58 -14.82 -4.60
CA MET A 1 -12.31 -14.07 -4.43
C MET A 1 -12.17 -13.68 -2.97
N LYS A 2 -11.19 -14.24 -2.26
CA LYS A 2 -10.89 -13.92 -0.86
C LYS A 2 -9.40 -13.63 -0.69
N CYS A 3 -9.05 -12.89 0.34
CA CYS A 3 -7.65 -12.67 0.71
C CYS A 3 -7.06 -13.95 1.29
N TYR A 4 -5.87 -14.34 0.83
CA TYR A 4 -5.19 -15.55 1.28
C TYR A 4 -4.92 -15.61 2.79
N ASN A 5 -4.65 -14.47 3.44
CA ASN A 5 -4.28 -14.44 4.87
C ASN A 5 -5.44 -14.16 5.84
N CYS A 6 -6.49 -13.48 5.41
CA CYS A 6 -7.51 -12.95 6.36
C CYS A 6 -8.93 -13.09 5.83
N ASP A 7 -9.11 -13.88 4.77
CA ASP A 7 -10.38 -14.28 4.18
C ASP A 7 -11.34 -13.14 3.78
N LYS A 8 -10.84 -11.90 3.76
CA LYS A 8 -11.59 -10.72 3.31
C LYS A 8 -12.19 -10.99 1.94
N GLY A 9 -13.51 -11.11 1.92
CA GLY A 9 -14.32 -11.40 0.75
C GLY A 9 -15.20 -10.22 0.35
N ILE A 10 -16.12 -10.50 -0.56
CA ILE A 10 -17.14 -9.54 -1.00
C ILE A 10 -18.10 -9.31 0.15
N MET A 11 -18.39 -8.04 0.45
CA MET A 11 -19.41 -7.67 1.43
C MET A 11 -20.65 -7.15 0.72
N PHE A 12 -21.82 -7.48 1.25
CA PHE A 12 -23.08 -6.92 0.79
C PHE A 12 -23.42 -5.68 1.59
N GLY A 13 -23.89 -4.64 0.92
CA GLY A 13 -24.54 -3.54 1.61
C GLY A 13 -25.56 -2.86 0.71
N ARG A 14 -25.99 -1.66 1.12
CA ARG A 14 -27.10 -0.95 0.48
C ARG A 14 -26.71 0.48 0.18
N SER A 15 -27.01 0.94 -1.03
CA SER A 15 -27.04 2.37 -1.34
C SER A 15 -28.44 2.90 -1.05
N HIS A 16 -28.54 3.99 -0.30
CA HIS A 16 -29.80 4.62 0.09
C HIS A 16 -29.67 6.14 0.15
N THR A 17 -28.70 6.69 -0.59
CA THR A 17 -28.38 8.12 -0.57
C THR A 17 -28.72 8.73 -1.92
N HIS A 18 -29.38 9.88 -1.91
CA HIS A 18 -29.59 10.69 -3.10
C HIS A 18 -28.31 11.43 -3.51
N HIS A 19 -28.26 11.89 -4.77
CA HIS A 19 -27.21 12.82 -5.19
C HIS A 19 -27.29 14.14 -4.39
N ARG A 20 -26.16 14.84 -4.25
CA ARG A 20 -26.14 16.17 -3.60
C ARG A 20 -27.06 17.12 -4.36
N GLY A 21 -27.80 17.96 -3.63
CA GLY A 21 -28.69 19.00 -4.20
C GLY A 21 -30.15 18.59 -4.43
N VAL A 22 -30.48 17.29 -4.47
CA VAL A 22 -31.87 16.82 -4.75
C VAL A 22 -32.61 16.33 -3.49
N ALA A 23 -31.96 16.36 -2.32
CA ALA A 23 -32.45 15.78 -1.07
C ALA A 23 -33.11 16.80 -0.13
N GLY A 24 -33.85 17.78 -0.68
CA GLY A 24 -34.63 18.73 0.11
C GLY A 24 -35.88 18.09 0.73
N GLY A 25 -36.24 18.52 1.96
CA GLY A 25 -37.52 18.25 2.61
C GLY A 25 -38.06 16.82 2.48
N ARG A 26 -39.18 16.68 1.76
CA ARG A 26 -39.99 15.44 1.63
C ARG A 26 -39.28 14.27 0.93
N TRP A 27 -38.18 14.52 0.22
CA TRP A 27 -37.49 13.51 -0.60
C TRP A 27 -36.37 12.80 0.14
N LYS A 28 -35.85 13.35 1.24
CA LYS A 28 -34.75 12.78 2.03
C LYS A 28 -34.99 11.34 2.51
N LYS A 29 -36.25 10.97 2.79
CA LYS A 29 -36.65 9.63 3.26
C LYS A 29 -37.06 8.66 2.14
N ARG A 30 -37.11 9.10 0.88
CA ARG A 30 -37.60 8.33 -0.27
C ARG A 30 -36.48 7.74 -1.15
N ALA A 31 -35.24 7.75 -0.67
CA ALA A 31 -34.13 7.22 -1.45
C ALA A 31 -34.34 5.74 -1.79
N PRO A 32 -34.16 5.33 -3.06
CA PRO A 32 -34.27 3.94 -3.44
C PRO A 32 -33.18 3.13 -2.75
N LYS A 33 -33.55 1.99 -2.18
CA LYS A 33 -32.62 1.06 -1.52
C LYS A 33 -32.14 0.03 -2.55
N THR A 34 -30.97 0.25 -3.11
CA THR A 34 -30.36 -0.71 -4.05
C THR A 34 -29.29 -1.55 -3.36
N GLN A 35 -29.23 -2.83 -3.71
CA GLN A 35 -28.14 -3.70 -3.24
C GLN A 35 -26.83 -3.30 -3.90
N LYS A 36 -25.75 -3.26 -3.12
CA LYS A 36 -24.40 -2.96 -3.59
C LYS A 36 -23.43 -4.04 -3.11
N LEU A 37 -22.62 -4.52 -4.03
CA LEU A 37 -21.48 -5.40 -3.75
C LEU A 37 -20.25 -4.54 -3.47
N PHE A 38 -19.62 -4.74 -2.33
CA PHE A 38 -18.35 -4.13 -1.97
C PHE A 38 -17.23 -5.14 -2.17
N TYR A 39 -16.45 -4.94 -3.23
CA TYR A 39 -15.30 -5.78 -3.53
C TYR A 39 -14.11 -5.39 -2.64
N PRO A 40 -13.40 -6.38 -2.07
CA PRO A 40 -12.15 -6.13 -1.37
C PRO A 40 -11.05 -5.73 -2.36
N ASN A 41 -10.15 -4.84 -1.92
CA ASN A 41 -8.97 -4.46 -2.70
C ASN A 41 -7.91 -5.58 -2.63
N LEU A 42 -8.11 -6.63 -3.42
CA LEU A 42 -7.23 -7.79 -3.56
C LEU A 42 -6.24 -7.56 -4.70
N GLN A 43 -4.95 -7.64 -4.39
CA GLN A 43 -3.85 -7.47 -5.33
C GLN A 43 -3.10 -8.80 -5.50
N PRO A 44 -2.74 -9.19 -6.74
CA PRO A 44 -1.92 -10.36 -6.98
C PRO A 44 -0.48 -10.09 -6.54
N VAL A 45 0.08 -10.97 -5.72
CA VAL A 45 1.46 -10.87 -5.21
C VAL A 45 2.15 -12.22 -5.27
N MET A 46 3.48 -12.19 -5.40
CA MET A 46 4.33 -13.38 -5.33
C MET A 46 4.82 -13.56 -3.89
N ILE A 47 4.53 -14.73 -3.32
CA ILE A 47 4.98 -15.13 -1.99
C ILE A 47 5.93 -16.33 -2.10
N LEU A 48 6.82 -16.45 -1.11
CA LEU A 48 7.66 -17.62 -0.91
C LEU A 48 6.98 -18.53 0.12
N GLU A 49 6.43 -19.65 -0.34
CA GLU A 49 5.85 -20.68 0.52
C GLU A 49 6.55 -22.01 0.31
N ASN A 50 7.04 -22.62 1.40
CA ASN A 50 7.75 -23.90 1.35
C ASN A 50 8.89 -23.93 0.32
N GLY A 51 9.59 -22.81 0.15
CA GLY A 51 10.68 -22.66 -0.83
C GLY A 51 10.23 -22.52 -2.29
N LYS A 52 8.92 -22.41 -2.55
CA LYS A 52 8.37 -22.23 -3.90
C LYS A 52 7.75 -20.84 -4.06
N ASP A 53 7.88 -20.30 -5.25
CA ASP A 53 7.24 -19.04 -5.64
C ASP A 53 5.78 -19.29 -6.03
N VAL A 54 4.85 -18.77 -5.24
CA VAL A 54 3.41 -18.90 -5.49
C VAL A 54 2.78 -17.53 -5.70
N ARG A 55 1.89 -17.43 -6.70
CA ARG A 55 1.11 -16.23 -6.96
C ARG A 55 -0.21 -16.30 -6.20
N VAL A 56 -0.39 -15.43 -5.21
CA VAL A 56 -1.63 -15.37 -4.39
C VAL A 56 -2.29 -14.00 -4.47
N ARG A 57 -3.56 -13.91 -4.04
CA ARG A 57 -4.26 -12.64 -3.89
C ARG A 57 -4.28 -12.19 -2.44
N LEU A 58 -3.64 -11.07 -2.14
CA LEU A 58 -3.64 -10.45 -0.82
C LEU A 58 -4.36 -9.11 -0.83
N CYS A 59 -5.05 -8.80 0.26
CA CYS A 59 -5.61 -7.46 0.45
C CYS A 59 -4.51 -6.45 0.78
N THR A 60 -4.73 -5.18 0.41
CA THR A 60 -3.75 -4.11 0.67
C THR A 60 -3.41 -3.92 2.15
N LYS A 61 -4.34 -4.20 3.08
CA LYS A 61 -4.05 -4.18 4.54
C LYS A 61 -3.00 -5.22 4.94
N CYS A 62 -3.07 -6.44 4.40
CA CYS A 62 -2.07 -7.48 4.67
C CYS A 62 -0.72 -7.12 4.07
N ILE A 63 -0.70 -6.63 2.82
CA ILE A 63 0.53 -6.18 2.16
C ILE A 63 1.20 -5.06 2.97
N LYS A 64 0.41 -4.09 3.45
CA LYS A 64 0.90 -3.00 4.30
C LYS A 64 1.49 -3.52 5.62
N ARG A 65 0.82 -4.48 6.25
CA ARG A 65 1.31 -5.09 7.49
C ARG A 65 2.64 -5.81 7.29
N ILE A 66 2.76 -6.65 6.25
CA ILE A 66 4.01 -7.36 5.93
C ILE A 66 5.17 -6.36 5.74
N LYS A 67 4.93 -5.28 4.98
CA LYS A 67 5.93 -4.24 4.78
C LYS A 67 6.35 -3.57 6.10
N LYS A 68 5.39 -3.31 6.98
CA LYS A 68 5.65 -2.71 8.30
C LYS A 68 6.43 -3.65 9.21
N ASP A 69 6.02 -4.91 9.30
CA ASP A 69 6.74 -5.91 10.10
C ASP A 69 8.20 -6.04 9.60
N THR A 70 8.39 -6.01 8.27
CA THR A 70 9.73 -6.01 7.66
C THR A 70 10.56 -4.78 8.01
N THR A 71 9.96 -3.58 8.05
CA THR A 71 10.69 -2.35 8.46
C THR A 71 11.00 -2.33 9.94
N ASP A 72 10.09 -2.87 10.77
CA ASP A 72 10.22 -2.87 12.23
C ASP A 72 11.15 -3.99 12.74
N GLY A 73 11.69 -4.81 11.83
CA GLY A 73 12.56 -5.96 12.17
C GLY A 73 11.81 -7.15 12.77
N VAL A 74 10.48 -7.11 12.80
CA VAL A 74 9.64 -8.21 13.26
C VAL A 74 9.45 -9.21 12.12
N LYS A 75 9.57 -10.51 12.41
CA LYS A 75 9.35 -11.55 11.41
C LYS A 75 7.91 -11.48 10.85
N PRO A 76 7.71 -11.21 9.55
CA PRO A 76 6.37 -11.16 8.98
C PRO A 76 5.76 -12.56 8.88
N PHE A 77 4.43 -12.62 8.86
CA PHE A 77 3.66 -13.87 8.73
C PHE A 77 3.72 -14.48 7.32
N LEU A 78 4.01 -13.68 6.29
CA LEU A 78 4.26 -14.13 4.91
C LEU A 78 5.48 -13.41 4.36
N MET A 79 6.30 -14.13 3.58
CA MET A 79 7.46 -13.56 2.90
C MET A 79 7.08 -13.17 1.47
N LEU A 80 7.12 -11.86 1.18
CA LEU A 80 6.89 -11.33 -0.16
C LEU A 80 8.20 -11.40 -0.98
N LYS A 81 8.12 -11.84 -2.24
CA LYS A 81 9.30 -11.91 -3.12
C LYS A 81 9.90 -10.54 -3.47
N HIS A 82 9.04 -9.55 -3.72
CA HIS A 82 9.44 -8.22 -4.21
C HIS A 82 9.33 -7.14 -3.12
N VAL A 83 9.83 -7.39 -1.90
CA VAL A 83 10.01 -6.28 -0.96
C VAL A 83 11.24 -5.51 -1.39
N PRO A 84 11.16 -4.20 -1.72
CA PRO A 84 12.37 -3.41 -1.91
C PRO A 84 13.13 -3.45 -0.58
N ASN A 85 14.28 -4.10 -0.57
CA ASN A 85 15.17 -4.24 0.57
C ASN A 85 15.71 -2.88 0.97
N ILE A 86 14.94 -2.14 1.76
CA ILE A 86 15.46 -1.07 2.59
C ILE A 86 15.93 -1.76 3.86
N THR A 87 17.09 -2.42 3.77
CA THR A 87 17.80 -2.82 4.98
C THR A 87 18.30 -1.55 5.67
N PRO A 88 18.46 -1.52 7.00
CA PRO A 88 19.06 -0.36 7.68
C PRO A 88 20.43 0.01 7.06
N LYS A 89 21.20 -0.99 6.62
CA LYS A 89 22.45 -0.82 5.86
C LYS A 89 22.26 -0.14 4.51
N THR A 90 21.13 -0.34 3.83
CA THR A 90 20.79 0.35 2.58
C THR A 90 20.43 1.81 2.85
N VAL A 91 19.72 2.11 3.94
CA VAL A 91 19.40 3.49 4.36
C VAL A 91 20.69 4.26 4.65
N GLU A 92 21.59 3.66 5.43
CA GLU A 92 22.93 4.22 5.69
C GLU A 92 23.70 4.49 4.39
N LYS A 93 23.69 3.55 3.44
CA LYS A 93 24.34 3.76 2.13
C LYS A 93 23.69 4.87 1.30
N ILE A 94 22.36 4.98 1.30
CA ILE A 94 21.63 6.04 0.57
C ILE A 94 21.96 7.41 1.18
N GLU A 95 22.00 7.53 2.51
CA GLU A 95 22.37 8.77 3.20
C GLU A 95 23.83 9.16 2.96
N VAL A 96 24.74 8.19 2.93
CA VAL A 96 26.16 8.42 2.61
C VAL A 96 26.32 8.87 1.16
N GLU A 97 25.67 8.20 0.20
CA GLU A 97 25.70 8.61 -1.21
C GLU A 97 25.09 9.99 -1.47
N GLU A 98 24.02 10.37 -0.76
CA GLU A 98 23.45 11.72 -0.85
C GLU A 98 24.36 12.79 -0.24
N LYS A 99 25.09 12.47 0.85
CA LYS A 99 26.09 13.36 1.45
C LYS A 99 27.29 13.55 0.52
N ASP A 100 27.77 12.50 -0.13
CA ASP A 100 28.88 12.55 -1.10
C ASP A 100 28.50 13.34 -2.37
N LYS A 101 27.27 13.17 -2.86
CA LYS A 101 26.71 13.97 -3.98
C LYS A 101 26.53 15.45 -3.60
N LYS A 102 26.22 15.78 -2.34
CA LYS A 102 26.16 17.18 -1.85
C LYS A 102 27.55 17.80 -1.70
N LEU A 103 28.55 17.02 -1.29
CA LEU A 103 29.93 17.49 -1.14
C LEU A 103 30.57 17.83 -2.49
N THR A 104 30.40 16.95 -3.48
CA THR A 104 30.87 17.16 -4.86
C THR A 104 30.19 18.34 -5.57
N LYS A 105 28.91 18.61 -5.26
CA LYS A 105 28.19 19.82 -5.74
C LYS A 105 28.68 21.12 -5.09
N LYS A 106 29.16 21.09 -3.84
CA LYS A 106 29.75 22.27 -3.16
C LYS A 106 31.10 22.69 -3.75
N VAL A 107 31.91 21.73 -4.19
CA VAL A 107 33.25 22.00 -4.79
C VAL A 107 33.14 22.58 -6.21
N LYS A 108 32.08 22.25 -6.97
CA LYS A 108 31.85 22.75 -8.34
C LYS A 108 31.20 24.14 -8.43
N LYS A 109 31.09 24.92 -7.35
CA LYS A 109 30.64 26.32 -7.46
C LYS A 109 31.84 27.14 -7.97
N PRO A 110 31.84 27.65 -9.22
CA PRO A 110 32.95 28.45 -9.70
C PRO A 110 33.10 29.67 -8.80
N THR A 111 34.25 29.83 -8.15
CA THR A 111 34.64 31.10 -7.55
C THR A 111 34.65 32.12 -8.68
N LYS A 112 33.65 33.02 -8.72
CA LYS A 112 33.68 34.21 -9.60
C LYS A 112 34.95 34.98 -9.25
N LYS A 113 35.99 34.85 -10.09
CA LYS A 113 37.08 35.81 -10.16
C LYS A 113 36.60 36.94 -11.06
N SER A 114 36.24 38.07 -10.47
CA SER A 114 36.13 39.39 -11.10
C SER A 114 36.40 40.42 -10.03
#